data_AF-A0A0F7M8B7-F1
#
_entry.id   AF-A0A0F7M8B7-F1
#
_cell.length_a   1.000
_cell.length_b   1.000
_cell.length_c   1.000
_cell.angle_alpha   90.00
_cell.angle_beta   90.00
_cell.angle_gamma   90.00
#
_symmetry.space_group_name_H-M   'P 1'
#
loop_
_entity.id
_entity.type
_entity.pdbx_description
1 polymer ?
#
loop_
_entity_poly.entity_id
_entity_poly.type
_entity_poly.pdbx_seq_one_letter_code
_entity_poly.pdbx_strand_id
1 'polypeptide(L)'
;MKSLKSIMAISYVIALTVAFIPAFASVQSYILQALAIIFLIHLMEVPLSFKYLKRYQGGLLTSIVLCVLFGVVHWVPLKNQSV
;
A
#
# COMPACT_ATOMS: atom_id res chain seq x y z
N MET A 1 -3.03 -14.86 3.41
CA MET A 1 -4.04 -13.84 3.82
C MET A 1 -3.96 -13.39 5.28
N LYS A 2 -3.56 -14.25 6.24
CA LYS A 2 -3.42 -13.84 7.66
C LYS A 2 -2.31 -12.79 7.86
N SER A 3 -1.17 -12.95 7.18
CA SER A 3 -0.04 -12.01 7.21
C SER A 3 -0.37 -10.61 6.68
N LEU A 4 -1.15 -10.51 5.59
CA LEU A 4 -1.54 -9.22 5.00
C LEU A 4 -2.40 -8.37 5.96
N LYS A 5 -3.37 -9.01 6.63
CA LYS A 5 -4.22 -8.34 7.63
C LYS A 5 -3.41 -7.83 8.81
N SER A 6 -2.40 -8.59 9.27
CA SER A 6 -1.49 -8.15 10.32
C SER A 6 -0.64 -6.95 9.90
N ILE A 7 -0.11 -6.96 8.68
CA ILE A 7 0.67 -5.83 8.14
C ILE A 7 -0.20 -4.57 8.07
N MET A 8 -1.45 -4.69 7.61
CA MET A 8 -2.42 -3.57 7.61
C MET A 8 -2.69 -3.01 8.99
N ALA A 9 -2.97 -3.88 9.96
CA ALA A 9 -3.26 -3.47 11.32
C ALA A 9 -2.07 -2.69 11.91
N ILE A 10 -0.84 -3.19 11.70
CA ILE A 10 0.38 -2.53 12.17
C ILE A 10 0.57 -1.16 11.51
N SER A 11 0.42 -1.07 10.18
CA SER A 11 0.59 0.21 9.47
C SER A 11 -0.44 1.26 9.90
N TYR A 12 -1.69 0.86 10.14
CA TYR A 12 -2.72 1.78 10.63
C TYR A 12 -2.45 2.24 12.07
N VAL A 13 -1.97 1.35 12.94
CA VAL A 13 -1.60 1.71 14.31
C VAL A 13 -0.45 2.73 14.31
N ILE A 14 0.56 2.53 13.45
CA ILE A 14 1.68 3.48 13.31
C ILE A 14 1.22 4.82 12.75
N ALA A 15 0.37 4.82 11.72
CA ALA A 15 -0.16 6.07 11.15
C ALA A 15 -0.97 6.85 12.20
N LEU A 16 -1.77 6.16 13.01
CA LEU A 16 -2.55 6.77 14.08
C LEU A 16 -1.66 7.34 15.19
N THR A 17 -0.63 6.60 15.63
CA THR A 17 0.26 7.11 16.69
C THR A 17 1.05 8.33 16.23
N VAL A 18 1.52 8.37 14.98
CA VAL A 18 2.24 9.54 14.43
C VAL A 18 1.33 10.76 14.27
N ALA A 19 0.06 10.57 13.90
CA ALA A 19 -0.87 11.67 13.67
C ALA A 19 -1.27 12.45 14.94
N PHE A 20 -1.20 11.83 16.12
CA PHE A 20 -1.73 12.39 17.36
C PHE A 20 -0.67 12.75 18.42
N ILE A 21 0.63 12.57 18.13
CA ILE A 21 1.71 12.93 19.06
C ILE A 21 2.30 14.31 18.68
N PRO A 22 2.08 15.37 19.50
CA PRO A 22 2.52 16.74 19.21
C PRO A 22 4.04 16.90 19.05
N ALA A 23 4.82 15.99 19.64
CA ALA A 23 6.28 15.97 19.54
C ALA A 23 6.81 15.80 18.09
N PHE A 24 5.96 15.35 17.15
CA PHE A 24 6.33 15.21 15.74
C PHE A 24 5.86 16.35 14.84
N ALA A 25 5.27 17.42 15.39
CA ALA A 25 4.74 18.55 14.62
C ALA A 25 5.80 19.23 13.73
N SER A 26 7.06 19.29 14.19
CA SER A 26 8.19 19.85 13.41
C SER A 26 8.64 18.96 12.25
N VAL A 27 8.38 17.65 12.31
CA VAL A 27 8.75 16.66 11.30
C VAL A 27 7.58 16.29 10.40
N GLN A 28 6.38 16.75 10.74
CA GLN A 28 5.12 16.43 10.08
C GLN A 28 5.15 16.79 8.59
N SER A 29 5.80 17.89 8.21
CA SER A 29 5.96 18.29 6.81
C SER A 29 6.77 17.28 5.99
N TYR A 30 7.88 16.77 6.54
CA TYR A 30 8.71 15.74 5.89
C TYR A 30 8.01 14.39 5.84
N ILE A 31 7.29 14.03 6.91
CA ILE A 31 6.49 12.79 6.96
C ILE A 31 5.39 12.83 5.89
N LEU A 32 4.66 13.95 5.78
CA LEU A 32 3.62 14.12 4.76
C LEU A 32 4.19 14.07 3.34
N GLN A 33 5.35 14.69 3.10
CA GLN A 33 6.04 14.59 1.80
C GLN A 33 6.45 13.15 1.49
N ALA A 34 7.01 12.43 2.46
CA ALA A 34 7.39 11.04 2.29
C ALA A 34 6.17 10.15 1.99
N LEU A 35 5.06 10.34 2.71
CA LEU A 35 3.80 9.62 2.47
C LEU A 35 3.23 9.93 1.08
N ALA A 36 3.29 11.19 0.64
CA ALA A 36 2.84 11.59 -0.70
C ALA A 36 3.70 10.93 -1.80
N ILE A 37 5.02 10.88 -1.63
CA ILE A 37 5.93 10.20 -2.55
C ILE A 37 5.64 8.70 -2.60
N ILE A 38 5.48 8.06 -1.43
CA ILE A 38 5.13 6.63 -1.35
C ILE A 38 3.80 6.38 -2.07
N PHE A 39 2.79 7.21 -1.86
CA PHE A 39 1.50 7.10 -2.52
C PHE A 39 1.61 7.25 -4.05
N LEU A 40 2.40 8.20 -4.53
CA LEU A 40 2.68 8.38 -5.96
C LEU A 40 3.37 7.14 -6.55
N ILE A 41 4.32 6.53 -5.83
CA ILE A 41 4.94 5.28 -6.25
C ILE A 41 3.89 4.19 -6.39
N HIS A 42 2.99 4.03 -5.42
CA HIS A 42 1.93 3.03 -5.48
C HIS A 42 0.96 3.26 -6.65
N LEU A 43 0.65 4.53 -6.98
CA LEU A 43 -0.12 4.88 -8.17
C LEU A 43 0.60 4.46 -9.46
N MET A 44 1.92 4.69 -9.56
CA MET A 44 2.72 4.27 -10.70
C MET A 44 2.84 2.75 -10.83
N GLU A 45 2.74 2.02 -9.72
CA GLU A 45 2.76 0.56 -9.75
C GLU A 45 1.50 -0.05 -10.39
N VAL A 46 0.36 0.64 -10.38
CA VAL A 46 -0.88 0.15 -10.99
C VAL A 46 -0.72 -0.15 -12.49
N PRO A 47 -0.28 0.79 -13.36
CA PRO A 47 -0.07 0.49 -14.78
C PRO A 47 1.05 -0.54 -15.01
N LEU A 48 2.11 -0.52 -14.19
CA LEU A 48 3.23 -1.47 -14.32
C LEU A 48 2.81 -2.91 -14.01
N SER A 49 1.95 -3.09 -13.01
CA SER A 49 1.50 -4.39 -12.54
C SER A 49 0.15 -4.82 -13.10
N PHE A 50 -0.47 -4.00 -13.97
CA PHE A 50 -1.85 -4.17 -14.44
C PHE A 50 -2.16 -5.57 -14.98
N LYS A 51 -1.21 -6.18 -15.71
CA LYS A 51 -1.34 -7.56 -16.24
C LYS A 51 -1.46 -8.63 -15.14
N TYR A 52 -0.89 -8.39 -13.97
CA TYR A 52 -0.98 -9.28 -12.80
C TYR A 52 -2.22 -8.95 -11.96
N LEU A 53 -2.60 -7.68 -11.86
CA LEU A 53 -3.79 -7.26 -11.12
C LEU A 53 -5.08 -7.88 -11.66
N LYS A 54 -5.16 -8.09 -12.98
CA LYS A 54 -6.27 -8.80 -13.65
C LYS A 54 -6.44 -10.27 -13.23
N ARG A 55 -5.41 -10.88 -12.64
CA ARG A 55 -5.43 -12.28 -12.19
C ARG A 55 -5.95 -12.45 -10.77
N TYR A 56 -6.20 -11.34 -10.08
CA TYR A 56 -6.83 -11.37 -8.77
C TYR A 56 -8.21 -12.03 -8.86
N GLN A 57 -8.48 -13.01 -8.00
CA GLN A 57 -9.73 -13.79 -8.06
C GLN A 57 -10.99 -12.96 -7.74
N GLY A 58 -10.84 -11.79 -7.13
CA GLY A 58 -11.94 -10.85 -6.87
C GLY A 58 -12.12 -9.80 -7.97
N GLY A 59 -12.83 -8.72 -7.65
CA GLY A 59 -13.04 -7.60 -8.58
C GLY A 59 -11.73 -6.90 -8.96
N LEU A 60 -11.61 -6.49 -10.22
CA LEU A 60 -10.45 -5.74 -10.72
C LEU A 60 -10.26 -4.42 -9.95
N LEU A 61 -11.35 -3.71 -9.66
CA LEU A 61 -11.32 -2.49 -8.87
C LEU A 61 -10.74 -2.75 -7.48
N THR A 62 -11.14 -3.85 -6.83
CA THR A 62 -10.57 -4.27 -5.54
C THR A 62 -9.07 -4.51 -5.65
N SER A 63 -8.62 -5.19 -6.72
CA SER A 63 -7.20 -5.44 -6.95
C SER A 63 -6.39 -4.15 -7.16
N ILE A 64 -6.95 -3.17 -7.87
CA ILE A 64 -6.34 -1.84 -8.07
C ILE A 64 -6.25 -1.09 -6.74
N VAL A 65 -7.34 -1.06 -5.96
CA VAL A 65 -7.34 -0.43 -4.63
C VAL A 65 -6.29 -1.07 -3.72
N LEU A 66 -6.20 -2.41 -3.71
CA LEU A 66 -5.17 -3.13 -2.96
C LEU A 66 -3.77 -2.80 -3.48
N CYS A 67 -3.56 -2.63 -4.78
CA CYS A 67 -2.28 -2.19 -5.33
C CYS A 67 -1.92 -0.76 -4.90
N VAL A 68 -2.87 0.17 -4.84
CA VAL A 68 -2.61 1.54 -4.38
C VAL A 68 -2.29 1.57 -2.88
N LEU A 69 -2.89 0.68 -2.09
CA LEU A 69 -2.67 0.61 -0.64
C LEU A 69 -1.42 -0.19 -0.23
N PHE A 70 -1.03 -1.21 -1.01
CA PHE A 70 0.04 -2.15 -0.64
C PHE A 70 1.17 -2.25 -1.66
N GLY A 71 0.97 -1.74 -2.86
CA GLY A 71 1.95 -1.76 -3.94
C GLY A 71 2.40 -3.18 -4.26
N VAL A 72 3.72 -3.33 -4.31
CA VAL A 72 4.47 -4.56 -4.55
C VAL A 72 4.03 -5.72 -3.67
N VAL A 73 3.62 -5.45 -2.42
CA VAL A 73 3.16 -6.48 -1.49
C VAL A 73 1.89 -7.19 -2.00
N HIS A 74 1.04 -6.49 -2.76
CA HIS A 74 -0.16 -7.07 -3.34
C HIS A 74 0.10 -7.78 -4.67
N TRP A 75 0.79 -7.13 -5.62
CA TRP A 75 0.86 -7.64 -6.99
C TRP A 75 1.99 -8.67 -7.23
N VAL A 76 3.06 -8.68 -6.42
CA VAL A 76 4.16 -9.65 -6.57
C VAL A 76 3.70 -11.10 -6.29
N PRO A 77 2.92 -11.39 -5.23
CA PRO A 77 2.32 -12.71 -5.06
C PRO A 77 1.45 -13.14 -6.26
N LEU A 78 0.69 -12.21 -6.87
CA LEU A 78 -0.12 -12.49 -8.07
C LEU A 78 0.75 -12.77 -9.31
N LYS A 79 1.93 -12.15 -9.40
CA LYS A 79 2.94 -12.48 -10.40
C LYS A 79 3.52 -13.88 -10.17
N ASN A 80 3.78 -14.27 -8.93
CA ASN A 80 4.44 -15.53 -8.61
C ASN A 80 3.49 -16.74 -8.61
N GLN A 81 2.18 -16.52 -8.53
CA GLN A 81 1.16 -17.56 -8.76
C GLN A 81 1.08 -18.03 -10.22
N SER A 82 1.87 -17.46 -11.14
CA SER A 82 1.94 -17.91 -12.54
C SER A 82 3.15 -18.80 -12.85
N VAL A 83 3.58 -19.61 -11.88
CA VAL A 83 4.46 -20.77 -12.08
C VAL A 83 3.69 -22.01 -11.68
#